data_AF-A0ABD3NUV6-F1
#
_entry.id   AF-A0ABD3NUV6-F1
#
_cell.length_a   1.000
_cell.length_b   1.000
_cell.length_c   1.000
_cell.angle_alpha   90.00
_cell.angle_beta   90.00
_cell.angle_gamma   90.00
#
_symmetry.space_group_name_H-M   'P 1'
#
loop_
_entity.id
_entity.type
_entity.pdbx_description
1 polymer ?
#
loop_
_entity_poly.entity_id
_entity_poly.type
_entity_poly.pdbx_seq_one_letter_code
_entity_poly.pdbx_strand_id
1 'polypeptide(L)'
;MFSMDWLCGQIAFIYAFNKIKPAVIVDGIIAAVVDAVVPGRGAGESTWFWRHLRSIERDTDRISRELDMRAELRRWDDEFPYFHHELIVRYVAGFMASAAAMFAWGQIRSLFVTNKRR
;
A
#
# COMPACT_ATOMS: atom_id res chain seq x y z
N MET A 1 -30.47 15.62 1.74
CA MET A 1 -30.67 14.38 0.94
C MET A 1 -29.29 13.93 0.47
N PHE A 2 -28.75 12.82 0.98
CA PHE A 2 -27.40 12.37 0.64
C PHE A 2 -27.37 11.83 -0.79
N SER A 3 -26.36 12.20 -1.58
CA SER A 3 -26.20 11.68 -2.94
C SER A 3 -25.77 10.21 -2.92
N MET A 4 -26.18 9.42 -3.91
CA MET A 4 -25.74 8.03 -4.05
C MET A 4 -24.21 7.93 -4.17
N ASP A 5 -23.57 8.91 -4.79
CA ASP A 5 -22.11 8.99 -4.92
C ASP A 5 -21.44 9.03 -3.52
N TRP A 6 -22.03 9.79 -2.58
CA TRP A 6 -21.54 9.88 -1.19
C TRP A 6 -21.75 8.57 -0.42
N LEU A 7 -22.90 7.91 -0.61
CA LEU A 7 -23.18 6.60 0.02
C LEU A 7 -22.22 5.51 -0.47
N CYS A 8 -21.94 5.44 -1.77
CA CYS A 8 -20.98 4.49 -2.34
C CYS A 8 -19.58 4.70 -1.75
N GLY A 9 -19.13 5.95 -1.64
CA GLY A 9 -17.85 6.28 -1.01
C GLY A 9 -17.79 5.87 0.46
N GLN A 10 -18.81 6.20 1.25
CA GLN A 10 -18.87 5.84 2.68
C GLN A 10 -18.88 4.34 2.91
N ILE A 11 -19.66 3.57 2.13
CA ILE A 11 -19.70 2.10 2.26
C ILE A 11 -18.33 1.50 1.92
N ALA A 12 -17.70 1.96 0.84
CA ALA A 12 -16.37 1.50 0.45
C ALA A 12 -15.31 1.85 1.51
N PHE A 13 -15.37 3.05 2.08
CA PHE A 13 -14.51 3.48 3.18
C PHE A 13 -14.65 2.57 4.39
N ILE A 14 -15.88 2.39 4.89
CA ILE A 14 -16.16 1.59 6.09
C ILE A 14 -15.77 0.13 5.88
N TYR A 15 -16.03 -0.42 4.69
CA TYR A 15 -15.63 -1.77 4.34
C TYR A 15 -14.11 -1.93 4.38
N ALA A 16 -13.37 -1.05 3.69
CA ALA A 16 -11.91 -1.07 3.64
C ALA A 16 -11.29 -0.88 5.03
N PHE A 17 -11.80 0.06 5.82
CA PHE A 17 -11.32 0.36 7.16
C PHE A 17 -11.43 -0.84 8.12
N ASN A 18 -12.52 -1.62 8.02
CA ASN A 18 -12.78 -2.74 8.91
C ASN A 18 -12.22 -4.08 8.41
N LYS A 19 -12.13 -4.29 7.09
CA LYS A 19 -11.75 -5.58 6.51
C LYS A 19 -10.28 -5.67 6.13
N ILE A 20 -9.63 -4.56 5.81
CA ILE A 20 -8.22 -4.59 5.41
C ILE A 20 -7.34 -4.69 6.64
N LYS A 21 -6.47 -5.70 6.66
CA LYS A 21 -5.45 -5.85 7.70
C LYS A 21 -4.35 -4.83 7.43
N PRO A 22 -4.10 -3.86 8.33
CA PRO A 22 -3.09 -2.82 8.12
C PRO A 22 -1.69 -3.42 7.94
N ALA A 23 -1.39 -4.51 8.67
CA ALA A 23 -0.11 -5.23 8.56
C ALA A 23 0.25 -5.59 7.11
N VAL A 24 -0.72 -6.06 6.30
CA VAL A 24 -0.46 -6.46 4.90
C VAL A 24 -0.11 -5.25 4.03
N ILE A 25 -0.73 -4.09 4.28
CA ILE A 25 -0.40 -2.85 3.56
C ILE A 25 0.99 -2.36 3.99
N VAL A 26 1.27 -2.37 5.29
CA VAL A 26 2.58 -1.95 5.83
C VAL A 26 3.70 -2.82 5.26
N ASP A 27 3.52 -4.14 5.23
CA ASP A 27 4.49 -5.06 4.62
C ASP A 27 4.72 -4.73 3.13
N GLY A 28 3.66 -4.42 2.38
CA GLY A 28 3.76 -4.01 0.98
C GLY A 28 4.49 -2.68 0.78
N ILE A 29 4.27 -1.70 1.66
CA ILE A 29 4.98 -0.41 1.64
C ILE A 29 6.46 -0.62 1.96
N ILE A 30 6.78 -1.39 2.99
CA ILE A 30 8.18 -1.69 3.35
C ILE A 30 8.88 -2.38 2.18
N ALA A 31 8.25 -3.38 1.56
CA ALA A 31 8.81 -4.06 0.40
C ALA A 31 9.10 -3.09 -0.77
N ALA A 32 8.16 -2.19 -1.08
CA ALA A 32 8.33 -1.19 -2.13
C ALA A 32 9.45 -0.18 -1.82
N VAL A 33 9.54 0.28 -0.56
CA VAL A 33 10.60 1.18 -0.11
C VAL A 33 11.97 0.49 -0.19
N VAL A 34 12.05 -0.77 0.26
CA VAL A 34 13.27 -1.57 0.19
C VAL A 34 13.72 -1.78 -1.26
N ASP A 35 12.80 -2.11 -2.17
CA ASP A 35 13.10 -2.25 -3.60
C ASP A 35 13.56 -0.92 -4.24
N ALA A 36 13.00 0.22 -3.81
CA ALA A 36 13.42 1.54 -4.29
C ALA A 36 14.82 1.94 -3.78
N VAL A 37 15.16 1.54 -2.55
CA VAL A 37 16.40 1.93 -1.88
C VAL A 37 17.58 1.00 -2.21
N VAL A 38 17.32 -0.25 -2.60
CA VAL A 38 18.34 -1.21 -3.03
C VAL A 38 18.31 -1.33 -4.56
N PRO A 39 18.99 -0.45 -5.32
CA PRO A 39 18.99 -0.53 -6.77
C PRO A 39 19.63 -1.83 -7.26
N GLY A 40 18.98 -2.50 -8.21
CA GLY A 40 19.47 -3.73 -8.84
C GLY A 40 20.78 -3.51 -9.60
N ARG A 41 21.92 -3.65 -8.91
CA ARG A 41 23.26 -3.58 -9.53
C ARG A 41 23.66 -4.94 -10.07
N GLY A 42 23.41 -5.29 -11.33
CA GLY A 42 23.76 -6.63 -11.82
C GLY A 42 24.02 -6.80 -13.32
N ALA A 43 23.97 -5.74 -14.12
CA ALA A 43 24.24 -5.82 -15.54
C ALA A 43 25.76 -5.74 -15.80
N GLY A 44 26.49 -6.85 -15.69
CA GLY A 44 27.89 -6.87 -16.13
C GLY A 44 28.81 -8.03 -15.72
N GLU A 45 28.43 -8.91 -14.79
CA GLU A 45 29.33 -9.95 -14.29
C GLU A 45 29.12 -11.33 -14.95
N SER A 46 30.20 -11.94 -15.44
CA SER A 46 30.20 -13.16 -16.25
C SER A 46 30.20 -14.47 -15.45
N THR A 47 30.56 -14.46 -14.16
CA THR A 47 30.71 -15.67 -13.34
C THR A 47 29.51 -15.92 -12.42
N TRP A 48 28.90 -17.11 -12.55
CA TRP A 48 27.67 -17.49 -11.82
C TRP A 48 27.82 -17.49 -10.29
N PHE A 49 29.03 -17.73 -9.78
CA PHE A 49 29.32 -17.94 -8.36
C PHE A 49 29.35 -16.60 -7.63
N TRP A 50 30.08 -15.63 -8.19
CA TRP A 50 30.08 -14.25 -7.73
C TRP A 50 28.69 -13.62 -7.80
N ARG A 51 27.90 -13.96 -8.84
CA ARG A 51 26.51 -13.55 -8.94
C ARG A 51 25.64 -14.09 -7.79
N HIS A 52 25.86 -15.33 -7.37
CA HIS A 52 25.10 -15.98 -6.29
C HIS A 52 25.51 -15.50 -4.89
N LEU A 53 26.80 -15.36 -4.62
CA LEU A 53 27.28 -14.77 -3.36
C LEU A 53 26.74 -13.36 -3.16
N ARG A 54 26.76 -12.54 -4.22
CA ARG A 54 26.28 -11.15 -4.14
C ARG A 54 24.75 -11.05 -4.11
N SER A 55 24.01 -12.03 -4.63
CA SER A 55 22.55 -12.09 -4.41
C SER A 55 22.23 -12.40 -2.95
N ILE A 56 22.98 -13.30 -2.31
CA ILE A 56 22.80 -13.60 -0.88
C ILE A 56 23.16 -12.40 -0.01
N GLU A 57 24.25 -11.70 -0.33
CA GLU A 57 24.65 -10.47 0.37
C GLU A 57 23.56 -9.39 0.25
N ARG A 58 22.96 -9.24 -0.94
CA ARG A 58 21.81 -8.34 -1.14
C ARG A 58 20.58 -8.77 -0.38
N ASP A 59 20.24 -10.05 -0.39
CA ASP A 59 19.07 -10.54 0.33
C ASP A 59 19.27 -10.33 1.84
N THR A 60 20.50 -10.44 2.32
CA THR A 60 20.87 -10.14 3.71
C THR A 60 20.72 -8.64 4.01
N ASP A 61 21.25 -7.76 3.16
CA ASP A 61 21.06 -6.30 3.28
C ASP A 61 19.58 -5.89 3.22
N ARG A 62 18.82 -6.56 2.35
CA ARG A 62 17.37 -6.38 2.19
C ARG A 62 16.63 -6.73 3.48
N ILE A 63 16.91 -7.92 4.03
CA ILE A 63 16.32 -8.40 5.28
C ILE A 63 16.72 -7.49 6.45
N SER A 64 17.99 -7.08 6.52
CA SER A 64 18.48 -6.16 7.56
C SER A 64 17.71 -4.84 7.53
N ARG A 65 17.55 -4.22 6.36
CA ARG A 65 16.78 -2.98 6.22
C ARG A 65 15.30 -3.16 6.50
N GLU A 66 14.71 -4.28 6.10
CA GLU A 66 13.31 -4.58 6.43
C GLU A 66 13.12 -4.69 7.96
N LEU A 67 14.03 -5.37 8.66
CA LEU A 67 14.00 -5.49 10.11
C LEU A 67 14.18 -4.13 10.81
N ASP A 68 15.12 -3.30 10.34
CA ASP A 68 15.33 -1.95 10.87
C ASP A 68 14.08 -1.08 10.69
N MET A 69 13.43 -1.12 9.53
CA MET A 69 12.18 -0.39 9.28
C MET A 69 11.04 -0.89 10.17
N ARG A 70 10.91 -2.21 10.37
CA ARG A 70 9.93 -2.78 11.31
C ARG A 70 10.21 -2.36 12.75
N ALA A 71 11.48 -2.28 13.16
CA ALA A 71 11.87 -1.83 14.49
C ALA A 71 11.53 -0.33 14.68
N GLU A 72 11.79 0.49 13.68
CA GLU A 72 11.44 1.92 13.70
C GLU A 72 9.93 2.14 13.80
N LEU A 73 9.12 1.36 13.05
CA LEU A 73 7.67 1.42 13.13
C LEU A 73 7.13 1.02 14.51
N ARG A 74 7.74 0.01 15.15
CA ARG A 74 7.40 -0.35 16.54
C ARG A 74 7.79 0.76 17.51
N ARG A 75 8.97 1.35 17.34
CA ARG A 75 9.41 2.49 18.16
C ARG A 75 8.45 3.67 18.00
N TRP A 76 7.98 3.92 16.78
CA TRP A 76 7.00 4.97 16.51
C TRP A 76 5.67 4.71 17.22
N ASP A 77 5.19 3.47 17.25
CA ASP A 77 3.99 3.11 18.03
C ASP A 77 4.19 3.31 19.54
N ASP A 78 5.38 2.97 20.06
CA ASP A 78 5.72 3.15 21.48
C ASP A 78 5.82 4.65 21.84
N GLU A 79 6.41 5.46 20.96
CA GLU A 79 6.55 6.91 21.14
C GLU A 79 5.21 7.65 21.01
N PHE A 80 4.29 7.18 20.15
CA PHE A 80 3.01 7.80 19.88
C PHE A 80 1.83 6.83 20.10
N PRO A 81 1.52 6.49 21.36
CA PRO A 81 0.49 5.51 21.69
C PRO A 81 -0.93 5.93 21.25
N TYR A 82 -1.16 7.22 20.99
CA TYR A 82 -2.44 7.73 20.49
C TYR A 82 -2.52 7.78 18.95
N PHE A 83 -1.39 7.63 18.26
CA PHE A 83 -1.27 7.70 16.79
C PHE A 83 -0.59 6.44 16.25
N HIS A 84 -1.19 5.29 16.52
CA HIS A 84 -0.71 4.03 15.94
C HIS A 84 -0.65 4.12 14.41
N HIS A 85 0.48 3.71 13.86
CA HIS A 85 0.69 3.71 12.41
C HIS A 85 -0.39 2.91 11.66
N GLU A 86 -0.87 1.83 12.29
CA GLU A 86 -1.96 1.02 11.79
C GLU A 86 -3.25 1.81 11.56
N LEU A 87 -3.56 2.77 12.43
CA LEU A 87 -4.75 3.60 12.32
C LEU A 87 -4.64 4.51 11.08
N ILE A 88 -3.49 5.15 10.90
CA ILE A 88 -3.20 6.00 9.75
C ILE A 88 -3.32 5.19 8.46
N VAL A 89 -2.74 3.98 8.43
CA VAL A 89 -2.83 3.08 7.27
C VAL A 89 -4.28 2.72 6.95
N ARG A 90 -5.11 2.42 7.96
CA ARG A 90 -6.54 2.14 7.76
C ARG A 90 -7.30 3.35 7.19
N TYR A 91 -7.04 4.55 7.70
CA TYR A 91 -7.66 5.78 7.19
C TYR A 91 -7.27 6.06 5.73
N VAL A 92 -5.98 5.93 5.41
CA VAL A 92 -5.49 6.12 4.03
C VAL A 92 -6.08 5.07 3.09
N ALA A 93 -6.09 3.80 3.49
CA ALA A 93 -6.68 2.72 2.70
C ALA A 93 -8.19 2.91 2.48
N GLY A 94 -8.91 3.29 3.53
CA GLY A 94 -10.33 3.63 3.45
C GLY A 94 -10.59 4.80 2.51
N PHE A 95 -9.78 5.86 2.60
CA PHE A 95 -9.89 7.03 1.73
C PHE A 95 -9.67 6.67 0.26
N MET A 96 -8.63 5.90 -0.04
CA MET A 96 -8.36 5.42 -1.40
C MET A 96 -9.48 4.55 -1.95
N ALA A 97 -10.01 3.62 -1.13
CA ALA A 97 -11.13 2.77 -1.53
C ALA A 97 -12.39 3.60 -1.83
N SER A 98 -12.68 4.61 -1.01
CA SER A 98 -13.78 5.55 -1.23
C SER A 98 -13.62 6.34 -2.53
N ALA A 99 -12.42 6.90 -2.78
CA ALA A 99 -12.12 7.65 -3.99
C ALA A 99 -12.26 6.77 -5.24
N ALA A 100 -11.74 5.53 -5.20
CA ALA A 100 -11.86 4.57 -6.29
C ALA A 100 -13.34 4.18 -6.55
N ALA A 101 -14.11 3.94 -5.50
CA ALA A 101 -15.52 3.60 -5.61
C ALA A 101 -16.35 4.76 -6.20
N MET A 102 -16.09 6.00 -5.75
CA MET A 102 -16.72 7.19 -6.31
C MET A 102 -16.37 7.38 -7.79
N PHE A 103 -15.10 7.18 -8.16
CA PHE A 103 -14.67 7.27 -9.54
C PHE A 103 -15.35 6.21 -10.42
N ALA A 104 -15.33 4.94 -9.98
CA ALA A 104 -15.97 3.84 -10.70
C ALA A 104 -17.48 4.06 -10.87
N TRP A 105 -18.15 4.49 -9.81
CA TRP A 105 -19.57 4.83 -9.85
C TRP A 105 -19.87 6.00 -10.79
N GLY A 106 -19.03 7.04 -10.78
CA GLY A 106 -19.12 8.15 -11.74
C GLY A 106 -19.01 7.69 -13.19
N GLN A 107 -18.06 6.78 -13.49
CA GLN A 107 -17.91 6.18 -14.81
C GLN A 107 -19.15 5.38 -15.22
N ILE A 108 -19.63 4.48 -14.35
CA ILE A 108 -20.84 3.67 -14.59
C ILE A 108 -22.05 4.57 -14.85
N ARG A 109 -22.27 5.58 -14.01
CA ARG A 109 -23.37 6.54 -14.16
C ARG A 109 -23.31 7.28 -15.49
N SER A 110 -22.11 7.69 -15.92
CA SER A 110 -21.92 8.38 -17.19
C SER A 110 -22.33 7.51 -18.40
N LEU A 111 -22.02 6.22 -18.36
CA LEU A 111 -22.41 5.25 -19.40
C LEU A 111 -23.93 5.11 -19.50
N PHE A 112 -24.63 4.97 -18.37
CA PHE A 112 -26.10 4.83 -18.36
C PHE A 112 -26.84 6.10 -18.77
N VAL A 113 -26.33 7.28 -18.39
CA VAL A 113 -26.94 8.57 -18.81
C VAL A 113 -26.78 8.78 -20.32
N THR A 114 -25.64 8.38 -20.88
CA THR A 114 -25.37 8.49 -22.33
C THR A 114 -26.26 7.54 -23.14
N ASN A 115 -26.50 6.33 -22.65
CA ASN A 115 -27.34 5.34 -23.32
C ASN A 115 -28.83 5.71 -23.35
N LYS A 116 -29.29 6.55 -22.42
CA LYS A 116 -30.70 7.00 -22.33
C LYS A 116 -31.04 8.17 -23.28
N ARG A 117 -30.03 8.77 -23.92
CA ARG A 117 -30.19 9.87 -24.89
C ARG A 117 -30.14 9.41 -26.35
N ARG A 118 -29.88 8.13 -26.60
CA ARG A 118 -30.05 7.47 -27.90
C ARG A 118 -31.42 6.81 -27.95
#